data_AF-A0A9P8IWC4-F1
#
_entry.id   AF-A0A9P8IWC4-F1
#
_cell.length_a   1.000
_cell.length_b   1.000
_cell.length_c   1.000
_cell.angle_alpha   90.00
_cell.angle_beta   90.00
_cell.angle_gamma   90.00
#
_symmetry.space_group_name_H-M   'P 1'
#
loop_
_entity.id
_entity.type
_entity.pdbx_description
1 polymer ?
#
loop_
_entity_poly.entity_id
_entity_poly.type
_entity_poly.pdbx_seq_one_letter_code
_entity_poly.pdbx_strand_id
1 'polypeptide(L)'
;MTGFDSYDTLENHQSSVLEIPQLGRSGLEHGIQYMLRSVEKIPDGTGNTTWDIRQMAVYHKFDFIHGKAFWLNIKTDNSMSRRIKEAMAEDPIINSALSKDISGSFAATLRTHLVHLEWCDKSSREYIYDIHGEIRKTLKGFKEAQTGKKYDIHSSSPVEHVGSGMQPKTIETNGLRHSFSRRLTEEIEDLTDLDRLPFRESEKLDSYFEQLETFSLVLQLHRQTLRDIADHYESLAARDSLPSEMVTRSFYSDLDSFSYRIGRIQKNLEVCVTQVKFLMSWLRKERELVGLFISVNERTVLTPTCLPV
;
A
#
# COMPACT_ATOMS: atom_id res chain seq x y z
N MET A 1 -8.18 -6.97 -16.76
CA MET A 1 -7.49 -6.05 -17.69
C MET A 1 -6.35 -5.40 -16.92
N THR A 2 -5.09 -5.61 -17.33
CA THR A 2 -3.88 -5.24 -16.55
C THR A 2 -3.61 -3.73 -16.55
N GLY A 3 -4.32 -2.99 -17.41
CA GLY A 3 -4.10 -1.56 -17.62
C GLY A 3 -2.89 -1.27 -18.50
N PHE A 4 -2.27 -2.31 -19.07
CA PHE A 4 -1.21 -2.23 -20.06
C PHE A 4 -1.79 -2.27 -21.48
N ASP A 5 -1.23 -1.47 -22.37
CA ASP A 5 -1.50 -1.53 -23.81
C ASP A 5 -0.30 -0.91 -24.55
N SER A 6 -0.03 -1.40 -25.75
CA SER A 6 1.13 -0.98 -26.53
C SER A 6 0.89 -1.14 -28.02
N TYR A 7 1.54 -0.31 -28.82
CA TYR A 7 1.51 -0.40 -30.27
C TYR A 7 2.80 0.18 -30.84
N ASP A 8 3.02 -0.05 -32.12
CA ASP A 8 4.08 0.60 -32.88
C ASP A 8 3.66 0.75 -34.34
N THR A 9 4.40 1.56 -35.07
CA THR A 9 4.18 1.83 -36.50
C THR A 9 5.36 1.37 -37.36
N LEU A 10 6.20 0.46 -36.84
CA LEU A 10 7.45 0.06 -37.49
C LEU A 10 7.25 -0.63 -38.84
N GLU A 11 6.11 -1.31 -39.02
CA GLU A 11 5.78 -2.08 -40.23
C GLU A 11 4.72 -1.40 -41.10
N ASN A 12 4.35 -0.14 -40.79
CA ASN A 12 3.34 0.57 -41.56
C ASN A 12 3.84 0.92 -42.97
N HIS A 13 2.96 0.80 -43.95
CA HIS A 13 3.22 1.30 -45.29
C HIS A 13 3.45 2.82 -45.25
N GLN A 14 4.45 3.32 -45.98
CA GLN A 14 4.82 4.75 -46.01
C GLN A 14 3.64 5.69 -46.30
N SER A 15 2.60 5.22 -47.01
CA SER A 15 1.39 5.99 -47.30
C SER A 15 0.45 6.22 -46.10
N SER A 16 0.60 5.49 -44.99
CA SER A 16 -0.20 5.65 -43.76
C SER A 16 0.55 6.36 -42.63
N VAL A 17 1.80 6.75 -42.84
CA VAL A 17 2.65 7.40 -41.85
C VAL A 17 2.35 8.90 -41.83
N LEU A 18 1.86 9.40 -40.69
CA LEU A 18 1.68 10.84 -40.48
C LEU A 18 2.94 11.44 -39.87
N GLU A 19 3.71 12.16 -40.70
CA GLU A 19 4.85 12.94 -40.25
C GLU A 19 4.41 14.30 -39.69
N ILE A 20 4.99 14.69 -38.55
CA ILE A 20 4.88 16.04 -37.98
C ILE A 20 6.31 16.54 -37.67
N PRO A 21 7.07 16.98 -38.70
CA PRO A 21 8.49 17.30 -38.57
C PRO A 21 8.76 18.41 -37.54
N GLN A 22 7.84 19.36 -37.38
CA GLN A 22 7.99 20.48 -36.43
C GLN A 22 8.04 20.01 -34.97
N LEU A 23 7.49 18.82 -34.68
CA LEU A 23 7.50 18.19 -33.35
C LEU A 23 8.53 17.05 -33.26
N GLY A 24 9.35 16.84 -34.30
CA GLY A 24 10.27 15.71 -34.38
C GLY A 24 9.55 14.36 -34.41
N ARG A 25 8.39 14.30 -35.07
CA ARG A 25 7.61 13.07 -35.26
C ARG A 25 7.75 12.62 -36.71
N SER A 26 8.47 11.53 -36.90
CA SER A 26 8.60 10.83 -38.19
C SER A 26 7.42 9.92 -38.49
N GLY A 27 6.59 9.63 -37.49
CA GLY A 27 5.52 8.64 -37.61
C GLY A 27 6.02 7.19 -37.59
N LEU A 28 7.34 6.96 -37.46
CA LEU A 28 7.95 5.69 -37.09
C LEU A 28 8.20 5.70 -35.57
N GLU A 29 7.19 5.28 -34.81
CA GLU A 29 7.18 5.38 -33.35
C GLU A 29 6.67 4.09 -32.70
N HIS A 30 7.02 3.90 -31.43
CA HIS A 30 6.30 2.99 -30.57
C HIS A 30 5.63 3.76 -29.42
N GLY A 31 4.48 3.26 -29.00
CA GLY A 31 3.67 3.79 -27.94
C GLY A 31 3.37 2.72 -26.90
N ILE A 32 3.42 3.10 -25.63
CA ILE A 32 3.13 2.22 -24.51
C ILE A 32 2.36 2.98 -23.45
N GLN A 33 1.37 2.32 -22.86
CA GLN A 33 0.63 2.82 -21.71
C GLN A 33 0.50 1.75 -20.64
N TYR A 34 0.54 2.19 -19.39
CA TYR A 34 0.35 1.30 -18.26
C TYR A 34 -0.18 2.03 -17.02
N MET A 35 -0.83 1.27 -16.14
CA MET A 35 -1.32 1.77 -14.87
C MET A 35 -0.50 1.21 -13.70
N LEU A 36 0.13 2.09 -12.94
CA LEU A 36 0.84 1.72 -11.71
C LEU A 36 0.04 2.11 -10.48
N ARG A 37 0.30 1.42 -9.38
CA ARG A 37 -0.25 1.71 -8.06
C ARG A 37 0.86 1.59 -7.02
N SER A 38 0.74 2.23 -5.88
CA SER A 38 1.66 2.06 -4.76
C SER A 38 0.96 2.42 -3.47
N VAL A 39 1.34 1.77 -2.38
CA VAL A 39 0.90 2.15 -1.04
C VAL A 39 1.72 3.35 -0.56
N GLU A 40 1.06 4.39 -0.08
CA GLU A 40 1.69 5.61 0.41
C GLU A 40 1.09 6.02 1.76
N LYS A 41 1.92 6.56 2.65
CA LYS A 41 1.47 7.19 3.90
C LYS A 41 0.96 8.59 3.59
N ILE A 42 -0.28 8.87 3.99
CA ILE A 42 -0.92 10.17 3.81
C ILE A 42 -1.21 10.75 5.19
N PRO A 43 -0.91 12.05 5.44
CA PRO A 43 -1.34 12.72 6.66
C PRO A 43 -2.87 12.76 6.74
N ASP A 44 -3.44 12.39 7.88
CA ASP A 44 -4.89 12.42 8.10
C ASP A 44 -5.43 13.77 8.60
N GLY A 45 -4.56 14.80 8.62
CA GLY A 45 -4.88 16.14 9.13
C GLY A 45 -4.84 16.27 10.66
N THR A 46 -4.74 15.16 11.40
CA THR A 46 -4.62 15.13 12.87
C THR A 46 -3.18 14.97 13.37
N GLY A 47 -2.22 14.89 12.43
CA GLY A 47 -0.82 14.62 12.72
C GLY A 47 -0.45 13.14 12.66
N ASN A 48 -1.42 12.25 12.42
CA ASN A 48 -1.18 10.84 12.14
C ASN A 48 -1.08 10.60 10.62
N THR A 49 -0.62 9.40 10.27
CA THR A 49 -0.57 8.95 8.87
C THR A 49 -1.39 7.69 8.68
N THR A 50 -2.17 7.65 7.61
CA THR A 50 -2.89 6.45 7.16
C THR A 50 -2.28 5.94 5.85
N TRP A 51 -2.43 4.63 5.61
CA TRP A 51 -2.02 4.02 4.36
C TRP A 51 -3.14 4.13 3.33
N ASP A 52 -2.78 4.48 2.10
CA ASP A 52 -3.70 4.52 0.96
C ASP A 52 -3.01 3.98 -0.29
N ILE A 53 -3.81 3.47 -1.22
CA ILE A 53 -3.34 2.97 -2.51
C ILE A 53 -3.48 4.11 -3.53
N ARG A 54 -2.35 4.70 -3.89
CA ARG A 54 -2.28 5.70 -4.96
C ARG A 54 -2.16 5.04 -6.32
N GLN A 55 -2.73 5.68 -7.34
CA GLN A 55 -2.68 5.23 -8.73
C GLN A 55 -2.01 6.29 -9.62
N MET A 56 -1.30 5.84 -10.64
CA MET A 56 -0.71 6.68 -11.67
C MET A 56 -0.86 6.02 -13.05
N ALA A 57 -1.41 6.77 -14.00
CA ALA A 57 -1.41 6.38 -15.41
C ALA A 57 -0.16 6.95 -16.10
N VAL A 58 0.49 6.13 -16.91
CA VAL A 58 1.64 6.52 -17.71
C VAL A 58 1.34 6.22 -19.17
N TYR A 59 1.63 7.21 -20.02
CA TYR A 59 1.68 7.05 -21.46
C TYR A 59 3.03 7.56 -21.97
N HIS A 60 3.64 6.78 -22.83
CA HIS A 60 4.93 7.10 -23.42
C HIS A 60 4.91 6.82 -24.92
N LYS A 61 5.63 7.67 -25.65
CA LYS A 61 5.96 7.48 -27.07
C LYS A 61 7.42 7.79 -27.34
N PHE A 62 8.04 7.01 -28.20
CA PHE A 62 9.39 7.26 -28.70
C PHE A 62 9.42 7.22 -30.22
N ASP A 63 10.02 8.24 -30.82
CA ASP A 63 10.26 8.34 -32.25
C ASP A 63 11.64 7.76 -32.61
N PHE A 64 11.67 6.74 -33.47
CA PHE A 64 12.90 6.00 -33.79
C PHE A 64 13.83 6.73 -34.77
N ILE A 65 13.37 7.79 -35.42
CA ILE A 65 14.17 8.56 -36.39
C ILE A 65 14.84 9.75 -35.71
N HIS A 66 14.11 10.50 -34.89
CA HIS A 66 14.61 11.71 -34.24
C HIS A 66 15.05 11.48 -32.78
N GLY A 67 14.81 10.29 -32.22
CA GLY A 67 15.08 9.99 -30.81
C GLY A 67 14.22 10.79 -29.83
N LYS A 68 13.06 11.31 -30.27
CA LYS A 68 12.21 12.17 -29.44
C LYS A 68 11.23 11.35 -28.61
N ALA A 69 11.34 11.50 -27.30
CA ALA A 69 10.43 10.91 -26.33
C ALA A 69 9.32 11.89 -25.91
N PHE A 70 8.08 11.40 -25.79
CA PHE A 70 6.98 12.08 -25.11
C PHE A 70 6.51 11.26 -23.91
N TRP A 71 6.20 11.96 -22.82
CA TRP A 71 5.75 11.37 -21.57
C TRP A 71 4.53 12.13 -21.07
N LEU A 72 3.47 11.39 -20.74
CA LEU A 72 2.30 11.88 -20.05
C LEU A 72 2.08 11.05 -18.80
N ASN A 73 2.18 11.70 -17.65
CA ASN A 73 1.98 11.09 -16.33
C ASN A 73 0.79 11.75 -15.65
N ILE A 74 -0.21 10.96 -15.28
CA ILE A 74 -1.39 11.43 -14.55
C ILE A 74 -1.38 10.80 -13.16
N LYS A 75 -1.16 11.63 -12.13
CA LYS A 75 -1.21 11.29 -10.71
C LYS A 75 -1.88 12.44 -9.94
N THR A 76 -2.44 12.14 -8.76
CA THR A 76 -3.11 13.12 -7.89
C THR A 76 -2.15 14.00 -7.08
N ASP A 77 -0.85 13.76 -7.14
CA ASP A 77 0.17 14.55 -6.45
C ASP A 77 1.45 14.72 -7.28
N ASN A 78 2.39 15.49 -6.74
CA ASN A 78 3.66 15.83 -7.40
C ASN A 78 4.82 14.89 -7.03
N SER A 79 4.57 13.75 -6.35
CA SER A 79 5.65 12.88 -5.88
C SER A 79 6.44 12.26 -7.03
N MET A 80 5.75 11.87 -8.12
CA MET A 80 6.41 11.35 -9.31
C MET A 80 7.22 12.43 -10.04
N SER A 81 6.68 13.66 -10.16
CA SER A 81 7.42 14.78 -10.77
C SER A 81 8.71 15.06 -10.02
N ARG A 82 8.67 15.02 -8.68
CA ARG A 82 9.87 15.17 -7.84
C ARG A 82 10.86 14.05 -8.08
N ARG A 83 10.39 12.80 -8.10
CA ARG A 83 11.24 11.62 -8.31
C ARG A 83 11.96 11.65 -9.66
N ILE A 84 11.28 12.06 -10.74
CA ILE A 84 11.91 12.19 -12.06
C ILE A 84 12.98 13.28 -12.04
N LYS A 85 12.72 14.44 -11.41
CA LYS A 85 13.71 15.51 -11.27
C LYS A 85 14.93 15.10 -10.47
N GLU A 86 14.72 14.37 -9.37
CA GLU A 86 15.80 13.78 -8.56
C GLU A 86 16.62 12.80 -9.39
N ALA A 87 15.97 11.87 -10.11
CA ALA A 87 16.65 10.91 -10.97
C ALA A 87 17.45 11.59 -12.10
N MET A 88 16.92 12.68 -12.68
CA MET A 88 17.64 13.47 -13.68
C MET A 88 18.88 14.19 -13.10
N ALA A 89 18.87 14.54 -11.82
CA ALA A 89 20.00 15.15 -11.15
C ALA A 89 21.09 14.12 -10.79
N GLU A 90 20.69 12.89 -10.47
CA GLU A 90 21.60 11.80 -10.09
C GLU A 90 22.19 11.06 -11.30
N ASP A 91 21.41 10.88 -12.36
CA ASP A 91 21.78 10.12 -13.55
C ASP A 91 21.66 10.99 -14.81
N PRO A 92 22.79 11.53 -15.32
CA PRO A 92 22.80 12.35 -16.53
C PRO A 92 22.21 11.65 -17.77
N ILE A 93 22.17 10.31 -17.79
CA ILE A 93 21.60 9.53 -18.91
C ILE A 93 20.09 9.75 -19.00
N ILE A 94 19.38 9.96 -17.89
CA ILE A 94 17.93 10.22 -17.88
C ILE A 94 17.62 11.55 -18.57
N ASN A 95 18.55 12.49 -18.55
CA ASN A 95 18.40 13.75 -19.24
C ASN A 95 18.65 13.56 -20.75
N SER A 96 17.61 13.15 -21.48
CA SER A 96 17.67 12.93 -22.93
C SER A 96 18.14 14.16 -23.72
N ALA A 97 17.98 15.37 -23.17
CA ALA A 97 18.51 16.59 -23.78
C ALA A 97 20.06 16.63 -23.83
N LEU A 98 20.73 15.78 -23.06
CA LEU A 98 22.19 15.60 -23.10
C LEU A 98 22.64 14.54 -24.10
N SER A 99 21.75 13.64 -24.53
CA SER A 99 22.08 12.64 -25.54
C SER A 99 22.14 13.28 -26.93
N LYS A 100 23.17 12.92 -27.69
CA LYS A 100 23.41 13.42 -29.05
C LYS A 100 22.95 12.43 -30.13
N ASP A 101 22.54 11.24 -29.73
CA ASP A 101 22.31 10.09 -30.57
C ASP A 101 21.01 9.35 -30.18
N ILE A 102 20.44 8.60 -31.14
CA ILE A 102 19.15 7.92 -30.96
C ILE A 102 19.26 6.84 -29.89
N SER A 103 20.37 6.07 -29.87
CA SER A 103 20.60 5.02 -28.88
C SER A 103 20.65 5.57 -27.46
N GLY A 104 21.37 6.67 -27.22
CA GLY A 104 21.38 7.32 -25.90
C GLY A 104 20.01 7.87 -25.48
N SER A 105 19.21 8.38 -26.42
CA SER A 105 17.85 8.86 -26.13
C SER A 105 16.90 7.70 -25.78
N PHE A 106 17.09 6.53 -26.39
CA PHE A 106 16.37 5.32 -26.04
C PHE A 106 16.80 4.78 -24.67
N ALA A 107 18.11 4.80 -24.35
CA ALA A 107 18.60 4.44 -23.03
C ALA A 107 17.98 5.33 -21.94
N ALA A 108 17.88 6.64 -22.19
CA ALA A 108 17.18 7.59 -21.32
C ALA A 108 15.70 7.21 -21.11
N THR A 109 15.04 6.72 -22.16
CA THR A 109 13.66 6.23 -22.13
C THR A 109 13.51 5.01 -21.22
N LEU A 110 14.36 4.00 -21.38
CA LEU A 110 14.37 2.81 -20.52
C LEU A 110 14.63 3.17 -19.05
N ARG A 111 15.59 4.07 -18.79
CA ARG A 111 15.87 4.57 -17.43
C ARG A 111 14.67 5.32 -16.85
N THR A 112 13.98 6.12 -17.65
CA THR A 112 12.78 6.85 -17.23
C THR A 112 11.64 5.89 -16.89
N HIS A 113 11.43 4.82 -17.66
CA HIS A 113 10.49 3.76 -17.27
C HIS A 113 10.84 3.18 -15.90
N LEU A 114 12.11 2.88 -15.62
CA LEU A 114 12.53 2.32 -14.34
C LEU A 114 12.21 3.23 -13.15
N VAL A 115 12.31 4.56 -13.31
CA VAL A 115 11.89 5.51 -12.26
C VAL A 115 10.41 5.32 -11.89
N HIS A 116 9.55 5.11 -12.90
CA HIS A 116 8.13 4.82 -12.67
C HIS A 116 7.93 3.44 -12.06
N LEU A 117 8.59 2.40 -12.59
CA LEU A 117 8.40 1.02 -12.16
C LEU A 117 8.89 0.79 -10.72
N GLU A 118 9.99 1.42 -10.32
CA GLU A 118 10.49 1.34 -8.93
C GLU A 118 9.59 2.05 -7.91
N TRP A 119 8.64 2.85 -8.35
CA TRP A 119 7.66 3.44 -7.44
C TRP A 119 6.62 2.42 -6.95
N CYS A 120 6.32 1.37 -7.72
CA CYS A 120 5.29 0.40 -7.32
C CYS A 120 5.72 -0.55 -6.18
N ASP A 121 7.01 -0.70 -5.91
CA ASP A 121 7.55 -1.56 -4.84
C ASP A 121 7.99 -0.78 -3.58
N LYS A 122 8.10 0.56 -3.67
CA LYS A 122 8.87 1.36 -2.69
C LYS A 122 8.45 1.18 -1.23
N SER A 123 7.14 1.17 -0.96
CA SER A 123 6.62 1.17 0.42
C SER A 123 5.97 -0.17 0.82
N SER A 124 6.02 -1.18 -0.06
CA SER A 124 5.30 -2.44 0.13
C SER A 124 5.69 -3.17 1.43
N ARG A 125 6.99 -3.21 1.73
CA ARG A 125 7.49 -3.87 2.95
C ARG A 125 7.09 -3.16 4.23
N GLU A 126 7.14 -1.82 4.21
CA GLU A 126 6.74 -1.00 5.35
C GLU A 126 5.24 -1.15 5.62
N TYR A 127 4.41 -1.12 4.57
CA TYR A 127 2.98 -1.38 4.67
C TYR A 127 2.66 -2.74 5.28
N ILE A 128 3.32 -3.82 4.79
CA ILE A 128 3.14 -5.18 5.33
C ILE A 128 3.54 -5.25 6.81
N TYR A 129 4.62 -4.57 7.18
CA TYR A 129 5.09 -4.53 8.56
C TYR A 129 4.09 -3.80 9.47
N ASP A 130 3.64 -2.61 9.07
CA ASP A 130 2.72 -1.78 9.83
C ASP A 130 1.36 -2.48 10.01
N ILE A 131 0.77 -3.02 8.94
CA ILE A 131 -0.53 -3.70 9.01
C ILE A 131 -0.46 -4.96 9.88
N HIS A 132 0.65 -5.71 9.81
CA HIS A 132 0.86 -6.86 10.69
C HIS A 132 0.98 -6.45 12.17
N GLY A 133 1.64 -5.32 12.45
CA GLY A 133 1.70 -4.72 13.78
C GLY A 133 0.32 -4.35 14.32
N GLU A 134 -0.49 -3.68 13.52
CA GLU A 134 -1.85 -3.26 13.90
C GLU A 134 -2.80 -4.45 14.11
N ILE A 135 -2.69 -5.51 13.30
CA ILE A 135 -3.43 -6.76 13.53
C ILE A 135 -3.04 -7.37 14.89
N ARG A 136 -1.73 -7.48 15.19
CA ARG A 136 -1.26 -8.03 16.46
C ARG A 136 -1.74 -7.22 17.67
N LYS A 137 -1.70 -5.90 17.56
CA LYS A 137 -2.19 -4.99 18.60
C LYS A 137 -3.68 -5.18 18.85
N THR A 138 -4.47 -5.32 17.78
CA THR A 138 -5.91 -5.57 17.85
C THR A 138 -6.21 -6.92 18.52
N LEU A 139 -5.53 -7.99 18.10
CA LEU A 139 -5.67 -9.33 18.71
C LEU A 139 -5.24 -9.36 20.18
N LYS A 140 -4.21 -8.59 20.55
CA LYS A 140 -3.78 -8.47 21.95
C LYS A 140 -4.86 -7.79 22.79
N GLY A 141 -5.41 -6.67 22.33
CA GLY A 141 -6.49 -5.96 23.01
C GLY A 141 -7.71 -6.85 23.24
N PHE A 142 -8.09 -7.64 22.23
CA PHE A 142 -9.16 -8.64 22.34
C PHE A 142 -8.89 -9.69 23.44
N LYS A 143 -7.66 -10.25 23.49
CA LYS A 143 -7.28 -11.25 24.50
C LYS A 143 -7.22 -10.66 25.91
N GLU A 144 -6.80 -9.41 26.06
CA GLU A 144 -6.79 -8.69 27.34
C GLU A 144 -8.21 -8.42 27.84
N ALA A 145 -9.12 -7.99 26.95
CA ALA A 145 -10.54 -7.83 27.26
C ALA A 145 -11.19 -9.16 27.72
N GLN A 146 -10.86 -10.27 27.05
CA GLN A 146 -11.33 -11.61 27.44
C GLN A 146 -10.89 -12.05 28.83
N THR A 147 -9.67 -11.67 29.26
CA THR A 147 -9.08 -12.16 30.53
C THR A 147 -9.36 -11.23 31.71
N GLY A 148 -10.07 -10.12 31.51
CA GLY A 148 -10.41 -9.15 32.58
C GLY A 148 -9.20 -8.45 33.20
N LYS A 149 -8.00 -8.58 32.63
CA LYS A 149 -6.77 -7.97 33.15
C LYS A 149 -6.58 -6.57 32.59
N LYS A 150 -7.17 -5.56 33.23
CA LYS A 150 -6.67 -4.18 33.16
C LYS A 150 -5.45 -4.07 34.08
N TYR A 151 -4.33 -3.54 33.58
CA TYR A 151 -3.23 -3.13 34.45
C TYR A 151 -3.66 -1.89 35.23
N ASP A 152 -3.73 -2.00 36.56
CA ASP A 152 -3.94 -0.87 37.47
C ASP A 152 -2.79 0.14 37.33
N ILE A 153 -3.02 1.23 36.62
CA ILE A 153 -2.15 2.41 36.68
C ILE A 153 -2.59 3.24 37.89
N HIS A 154 -2.33 2.74 39.10
CA HIS A 154 -2.15 3.55 40.29
C HIS A 154 -1.28 2.80 41.29
N SER A 155 0.02 2.78 41.00
CA SER A 155 1.06 2.58 42.00
C SER A 155 0.93 3.70 43.05
N SER A 156 0.44 3.36 44.24
CA SER A 156 0.62 4.17 45.43
C SER A 156 1.80 3.60 46.23
N SER A 157 2.78 4.46 46.48
CA SER A 157 3.83 4.24 47.48
C SER A 157 3.34 4.82 48.83
N PRO A 158 3.81 4.30 49.98
CA PRO A 158 3.06 4.35 51.24
C PRO A 158 3.35 5.57 52.15
N VAL A 159 2.26 6.05 52.76
CA VAL A 159 2.00 6.41 54.18
C VAL A 159 3.02 7.26 54.95
N GLU A 160 2.59 8.42 55.48
CA GLU A 160 2.42 8.75 56.92
C GLU A 160 2.15 10.25 57.16
N HIS A 161 1.04 10.61 57.83
CA HIS A 161 1.07 11.10 59.22
C HIS A 161 -0.31 11.47 59.81
N VAL A 162 -0.42 11.05 61.08
CA VAL A 162 -1.35 11.27 62.19
C VAL A 162 -1.99 12.67 62.31
N GLY A 163 -3.27 12.71 62.70
CA GLY A 163 -3.92 13.91 63.26
C GLY A 163 -5.33 13.63 63.82
N SER A 164 -5.45 13.67 65.15
CA SER A 164 -6.62 13.38 65.99
C SER A 164 -7.79 14.37 65.84
N GLY A 165 -9.02 13.91 66.09
CA GLY A 165 -10.18 14.78 66.31
C GLY A 165 -11.54 14.08 66.20
N MET A 166 -12.09 13.64 67.33
CA MET A 166 -13.42 13.02 67.44
C MET A 166 -14.51 14.10 67.51
N GLN A 167 -15.43 14.12 66.54
CA GLN A 167 -16.71 14.84 66.59
C GLN A 167 -17.80 13.94 65.98
N PRO A 168 -19.01 13.83 66.58
CA PRO A 168 -20.06 13.00 66.03
C PRO A 168 -20.76 13.77 64.90
N LYS A 169 -20.55 13.37 63.65
CA LYS A 169 -21.35 13.84 62.51
C LYS A 169 -22.47 12.85 62.24
N THR A 170 -23.69 13.39 62.35
CA THR A 170 -24.96 12.82 61.90
C THR A 170 -24.79 12.14 60.54
N ILE A 171 -25.18 10.86 60.45
CA ILE A 171 -25.13 10.08 59.21
C ILE A 171 -26.23 10.61 58.29
N GLU A 172 -25.87 11.51 57.36
CA GLU A 172 -26.71 11.86 56.23
C GLU A 172 -26.76 10.68 55.24
N THR A 173 -27.87 9.96 55.27
CA THR A 173 -28.15 8.79 54.42
C THR A 173 -28.33 9.11 52.93
N ASN A 174 -28.39 10.40 52.56
CA ASN A 174 -28.57 10.85 51.17
C ASN A 174 -27.26 10.93 50.37
N GLY A 175 -26.12 11.24 51.01
CA GLY A 175 -24.81 11.28 50.33
C GLY A 175 -24.31 9.90 49.90
N LEU A 176 -24.62 8.86 50.70
CA LEU A 176 -24.24 7.48 50.40
C LEU A 176 -25.01 6.92 49.20
N ARG A 177 -26.31 7.24 49.04
CA ARG A 177 -27.10 6.79 47.88
C ARG A 177 -26.61 7.42 46.57
N HIS A 178 -26.26 8.71 46.60
CA HIS A 178 -25.79 9.41 45.40
C HIS A 178 -24.40 8.95 44.95
N SER A 179 -23.50 8.64 45.90
CA SER A 179 -22.18 8.06 45.56
C SER A 179 -22.29 6.62 45.08
N PHE A 180 -23.19 5.82 45.66
CA PHE A 180 -23.40 4.43 45.24
C PHE A 180 -24.05 4.34 43.86
N SER A 181 -25.07 5.15 43.59
CA SER A 181 -25.69 5.22 42.26
C SER A 181 -24.70 5.67 41.19
N ARG A 182 -23.88 6.69 41.46
CA ARG A 182 -22.87 7.15 40.50
C ARG A 182 -21.84 6.06 40.21
N ARG A 183 -21.36 5.35 41.24
CA ARG A 183 -20.40 4.24 41.11
C ARG A 183 -20.96 3.06 40.32
N LEU A 184 -22.22 2.71 40.55
CA LEU A 184 -22.94 1.70 39.76
C LEU A 184 -23.16 2.15 38.31
N THR A 185 -23.37 3.44 38.06
CA THR A 185 -23.54 3.95 36.70
C THR A 185 -22.22 3.91 35.93
N GLU A 186 -21.11 4.29 36.58
CA GLU A 186 -19.75 4.15 36.05
C GLU A 186 -19.39 2.67 35.80
N GLU A 187 -19.75 1.75 36.71
CA GLU A 187 -19.58 0.29 36.53
C GLU A 187 -20.42 -0.28 35.39
N ILE A 188 -21.66 0.18 35.24
CA ILE A 188 -22.56 -0.25 34.15
C ILE A 188 -22.05 0.28 32.80
N GLU A 189 -21.60 1.53 32.72
CA GLU A 189 -20.95 2.06 31.51
C GLU A 189 -19.69 1.25 31.14
N ASP A 190 -18.83 0.96 32.12
CA ASP A 190 -17.62 0.14 31.92
C ASP A 190 -17.95 -1.29 31.42
N LEU A 191 -19.02 -1.90 31.95
CA LEU A 191 -19.50 -3.22 31.49
C LEU A 191 -20.11 -3.16 30.08
N THR A 192 -20.83 -2.09 29.76
CA THR A 192 -21.43 -1.90 28.43
C THR A 192 -20.36 -1.65 27.37
N ASP A 193 -19.25 -1.00 27.73
CA ASP A 193 -18.09 -0.81 26.87
C ASP A 193 -17.30 -2.12 26.69
N LEU A 194 -17.19 -2.96 27.72
CA LEU A 194 -16.60 -4.30 27.63
C LEU A 194 -17.34 -5.23 26.67
N ASP A 195 -18.68 -5.17 26.62
CA ASP A 195 -19.47 -5.95 25.65
C ASP A 195 -19.32 -5.45 24.21
N ARG A 196 -19.04 -4.15 24.02
CA ARG A 196 -18.87 -3.53 22.69
C ARG A 196 -17.46 -3.67 22.12
N LEU A 197 -16.45 -3.87 22.97
CA LEU A 197 -15.06 -4.06 22.57
C LEU A 197 -14.91 -5.25 21.58
N PRO A 198 -15.32 -6.49 21.92
CA PRO A 198 -15.14 -7.67 21.05
C PRO A 198 -15.65 -7.46 19.62
N PHE A 199 -16.78 -6.76 19.48
CA PHE A 199 -17.37 -6.43 18.19
C PHE A 199 -16.50 -5.42 17.41
N ARG A 200 -16.06 -4.34 18.05
CA ARG A 200 -15.17 -3.32 17.44
C ARG A 200 -13.82 -3.90 17.03
N GLU A 201 -13.24 -4.81 17.82
CA GLU A 201 -12.01 -5.50 17.42
C GLU A 201 -12.26 -6.42 16.22
N SER A 202 -13.38 -7.13 16.17
CA SER A 202 -13.75 -7.96 15.01
C SER A 202 -13.87 -7.12 13.73
N GLU A 203 -14.57 -5.99 13.77
CA GLU A 203 -14.71 -5.08 12.62
C GLU A 203 -13.33 -4.58 12.11
N LYS A 204 -12.40 -4.27 13.03
CA LYS A 204 -11.03 -3.88 12.64
C LYS A 204 -10.29 -5.02 11.96
N LEU A 205 -10.39 -6.25 12.47
CA LEU A 205 -9.76 -7.42 11.86
C LEU A 205 -10.30 -7.70 10.45
N ASP A 206 -11.60 -7.48 10.25
CA ASP A 206 -12.25 -7.58 8.94
C ASP A 206 -11.71 -6.52 7.98
N SER A 207 -11.62 -5.27 8.43
CA SER A 207 -11.02 -4.19 7.63
C SER A 207 -9.57 -4.47 7.22
N TYR A 208 -8.74 -5.00 8.14
CA TYR A 208 -7.37 -5.38 7.79
C TYR A 208 -7.33 -6.52 6.77
N PHE A 209 -8.26 -7.47 6.85
CA PHE A 209 -8.36 -8.55 5.88
C PHE A 209 -8.68 -8.02 4.47
N GLU A 210 -9.65 -7.12 4.34
CA GLU A 210 -10.00 -6.46 3.07
C GLU A 210 -8.84 -5.63 2.51
N GLN A 211 -8.13 -4.91 3.38
CA GLN A 211 -6.94 -4.14 3.01
C GLN A 211 -5.82 -5.03 2.46
N LEU A 212 -5.60 -6.22 3.06
CA LEU A 212 -4.63 -7.20 2.57
C LEU A 212 -5.07 -7.85 1.26
N GLU A 213 -6.36 -8.13 1.07
CA GLU A 213 -6.90 -8.64 -0.20
C GLU A 213 -6.71 -7.64 -1.33
N THR A 214 -7.06 -6.39 -1.07
CA THR A 214 -6.89 -5.29 -2.04
C THR A 214 -5.42 -5.12 -2.40
N PHE A 215 -4.52 -5.13 -1.40
CA PHE A 215 -3.09 -5.02 -1.66
C PHE A 215 -2.51 -6.22 -2.41
N SER A 216 -2.95 -7.44 -2.09
CA SER A 216 -2.58 -8.66 -2.82
C SER A 216 -2.95 -8.57 -4.31
N LEU A 217 -4.15 -8.07 -4.61
CA LEU A 217 -4.58 -7.83 -6.00
C LEU A 217 -3.68 -6.80 -6.69
N VAL A 218 -3.37 -5.70 -6.02
CA VAL A 218 -2.48 -4.66 -6.55
C VAL A 218 -1.10 -5.22 -6.92
N LEU A 219 -0.47 -5.99 -6.02
CA LEU A 219 0.82 -6.63 -6.28
C LEU A 219 0.77 -7.59 -7.47
N GLN A 220 -0.32 -8.34 -7.63
CA GLN A 220 -0.50 -9.25 -8.76
C GLN A 220 -0.64 -8.50 -10.09
N LEU A 221 -1.41 -7.42 -10.11
CA LEU A 221 -1.57 -6.56 -11.29
C LEU A 221 -0.23 -5.94 -11.71
N HIS A 222 0.61 -5.52 -10.76
CA HIS A 222 1.95 -5.00 -11.07
C HIS A 222 2.87 -6.05 -11.64
N ARG A 223 2.88 -7.27 -11.08
CA ARG A 223 3.71 -8.35 -11.62
C ARG A 223 3.39 -8.62 -13.08
N GLN A 224 2.10 -8.62 -13.43
CA GLN A 224 1.67 -8.79 -14.82
C GLN A 224 2.03 -7.58 -15.67
N THR A 225 1.78 -6.35 -15.22
CA THR A 225 2.16 -5.12 -15.94
C THR A 225 3.66 -5.07 -16.24
N LEU A 226 4.50 -5.42 -15.26
CA LEU A 226 5.95 -5.48 -15.42
C LEU A 226 6.37 -6.54 -16.44
N ARG A 227 5.66 -7.67 -16.49
CA ARG A 227 5.90 -8.71 -17.50
C ARG A 227 5.52 -8.20 -18.88
N ASP A 228 4.32 -7.63 -19.02
CA ASP A 228 3.83 -7.08 -20.28
C ASP A 228 4.81 -6.02 -20.85
N ILE A 229 5.38 -5.16 -19.98
CA ILE A 229 6.40 -4.17 -20.37
C ILE A 229 7.70 -4.84 -20.83
N ALA A 230 8.21 -5.83 -20.10
CA ALA A 230 9.44 -6.54 -20.48
C ALA A 230 9.27 -7.26 -21.82
N ASP A 231 8.18 -8.03 -21.95
CA ASP A 231 7.83 -8.77 -23.16
C ASP A 231 7.67 -7.84 -24.36
N HIS A 232 7.08 -6.65 -24.17
CA HIS A 232 6.96 -5.63 -25.22
C HIS A 232 8.34 -5.16 -25.71
N TYR A 233 9.25 -4.80 -24.80
CA TYR A 233 10.57 -4.32 -25.20
C TYR A 233 11.46 -5.42 -25.77
N GLU A 234 11.31 -6.66 -25.32
CA GLU A 234 11.95 -7.83 -25.92
C GLU A 234 11.43 -8.07 -27.36
N SER A 235 10.11 -8.02 -27.55
CA SER A 235 9.50 -8.15 -28.88
C SER A 235 9.89 -7.00 -29.81
N LEU A 236 9.97 -5.77 -29.29
CA LEU A 236 10.40 -4.60 -30.04
C LEU A 236 11.84 -4.77 -30.53
N ALA A 237 12.74 -5.26 -29.68
CA ALA A 237 14.14 -5.47 -30.01
C ALA A 237 14.38 -6.58 -31.06
N ALA A 238 13.42 -7.49 -31.22
CA ALA A 238 13.45 -8.56 -32.21
C ALA A 238 12.93 -8.13 -33.59
N ARG A 239 12.52 -6.86 -33.78
CA ARG A 239 11.98 -6.39 -35.05
C ARG A 239 13.06 -6.01 -36.05
N ASP A 240 12.97 -6.59 -37.25
CA ASP A 240 13.86 -6.30 -38.38
C ASP A 240 13.69 -4.87 -38.93
N SER A 241 12.57 -4.22 -38.63
CA SER A 241 12.19 -2.87 -39.08
C SER A 241 12.80 -1.73 -38.26
N LEU A 242 13.59 -2.04 -37.22
CA LEU A 242 14.28 -1.01 -36.45
C LEU A 242 15.39 -0.33 -37.27
N PRO A 243 15.55 1.01 -37.18
CA PRO A 243 16.61 1.72 -37.87
C PRO A 243 18.02 1.25 -37.47
N SER A 244 18.89 1.02 -38.45
CA SER A 244 20.25 0.51 -38.23
C SER A 244 21.12 1.41 -37.33
N GLU A 245 20.85 2.72 -37.35
CA GLU A 245 21.50 3.75 -36.53
C GLU A 245 21.17 3.59 -35.04
N MET A 246 20.03 2.94 -34.73
CA MET A 246 19.61 2.65 -33.37
C MET A 246 20.19 1.33 -32.86
N VAL A 247 20.23 0.30 -33.73
CA VAL A 247 20.58 -1.09 -33.40
C VAL A 247 22.09 -1.24 -33.21
N THR A 248 22.58 -0.66 -32.14
CA THR A 248 23.99 -0.66 -31.73
C THR A 248 24.22 -1.68 -30.62
N ARG A 249 25.48 -1.95 -30.29
CA ARG A 249 25.81 -2.81 -29.14
C ARG A 249 25.28 -2.25 -27.81
N SER A 250 25.25 -0.92 -27.65
CA SER A 250 24.71 -0.26 -26.46
C SER A 250 23.20 -0.47 -26.33
N PHE A 251 22.45 -0.42 -27.45
CA PHE A 251 21.01 -0.67 -27.46
C PHE A 251 20.63 -2.00 -26.78
N TYR A 252 21.27 -3.10 -27.19
CA TYR A 252 21.02 -4.41 -26.57
C TYR A 252 21.48 -4.47 -25.11
N SER A 253 22.64 -3.88 -24.80
CA SER A 253 23.13 -3.82 -23.41
C SER A 253 22.20 -3.04 -22.48
N ASP A 254 21.57 -1.97 -22.97
CA ASP A 254 20.64 -1.15 -22.20
C ASP A 254 19.30 -1.89 -22.00
N LEU A 255 18.82 -2.61 -23.01
CA LEU A 255 17.66 -3.50 -22.90
C LEU A 255 17.90 -4.64 -21.91
N ASP A 256 19.05 -5.31 -21.97
CA ASP A 256 19.40 -6.37 -21.02
C ASP A 256 19.42 -5.83 -19.58
N SER A 257 20.01 -4.64 -19.38
CA SER A 257 20.01 -3.95 -18.08
C SER A 257 18.60 -3.62 -17.59
N PHE A 258 17.75 -3.13 -18.51
CA PHE A 258 16.36 -2.80 -18.24
C PHE A 258 15.55 -4.03 -17.84
N SER A 259 15.59 -5.10 -18.65
CA SER A 259 14.92 -6.38 -18.39
C SER A 259 15.40 -7.01 -17.08
N TYR A 260 16.70 -6.97 -16.80
CA TYR A 260 17.25 -7.43 -15.53
C TYR A 260 16.68 -6.65 -14.34
N ARG A 261 16.59 -5.31 -14.42
CA ARG A 261 16.01 -4.47 -13.36
C ARG A 261 14.52 -4.74 -13.17
N ILE A 262 13.74 -4.88 -14.26
CA ILE A 262 12.34 -5.31 -14.17
C ILE A 262 12.22 -6.64 -13.45
N GLY A 263 13.03 -7.64 -13.83
CA GLY A 263 13.02 -8.96 -13.21
C GLY A 263 13.34 -8.90 -11.70
N ARG A 264 14.20 -7.99 -11.26
CA ARG A 264 14.44 -7.75 -9.82
C ARG A 264 13.22 -7.19 -9.11
N ILE A 265 12.53 -6.21 -9.70
CA ILE A 265 11.29 -5.65 -9.13
C ILE A 265 10.22 -6.74 -9.03
N GLN A 266 10.03 -7.55 -10.09
CA GLN A 266 9.08 -8.66 -10.08
C GLN A 266 9.35 -9.67 -8.97
N LYS A 267 10.62 -10.03 -8.73
CA LYS A 267 11.03 -10.91 -7.64
C LYS A 267 10.72 -10.31 -6.27
N ASN A 268 10.96 -9.01 -6.07
CA ASN A 268 10.59 -8.33 -4.82
C ASN A 268 9.08 -8.35 -4.58
N LEU A 269 8.28 -8.08 -5.61
CA LEU A 269 6.83 -8.13 -5.52
C LEU A 269 6.33 -9.55 -5.23
N GLU A 270 6.97 -10.58 -5.76
CA GLU A 270 6.63 -11.98 -5.46
C GLU A 270 6.87 -12.34 -3.99
N VAL A 271 7.96 -11.84 -3.39
CA VAL A 271 8.20 -11.96 -1.95
C VAL A 271 7.07 -11.26 -1.18
N CYS A 272 6.69 -10.05 -1.58
CA CYS A 272 5.59 -9.30 -0.95
C CYS A 272 4.25 -10.06 -1.05
N VAL A 273 3.92 -10.61 -2.22
CA VAL A 273 2.71 -11.44 -2.41
C VAL A 273 2.72 -12.63 -1.46
N THR A 274 3.86 -13.30 -1.31
CA THR A 274 3.99 -14.45 -0.40
C THR A 274 3.77 -14.04 1.05
N GLN A 275 4.36 -12.92 1.48
CA GLN A 275 4.18 -12.37 2.83
C GLN A 275 2.71 -12.00 3.10
N VAL A 276 2.05 -11.33 2.16
CA VAL A 276 0.63 -10.95 2.27
C VAL A 276 -0.26 -12.20 2.36
N LYS A 277 -0.04 -13.20 1.51
CA LYS A 277 -0.79 -14.48 1.56
C LYS A 277 -0.63 -15.20 2.89
N PHE A 278 0.59 -15.25 3.42
CA PHE A 278 0.85 -15.81 4.73
C PHE A 278 0.08 -15.05 5.81
N LEU A 279 0.16 -13.71 5.80
CA LEU A 279 -0.51 -12.86 6.77
C LEU A 279 -2.04 -13.01 6.71
N MET A 280 -2.63 -13.06 5.52
CA MET A 280 -4.05 -13.33 5.33
C MET A 280 -4.45 -14.71 5.87
N SER A 281 -3.67 -15.76 5.59
CA SER A 281 -3.97 -17.10 6.09
C SER A 281 -3.89 -17.17 7.60
N TRP A 282 -2.93 -16.48 8.22
CA TRP A 282 -2.81 -16.38 9.66
C TRP A 282 -3.99 -15.59 10.26
N LEU A 283 -4.31 -14.41 9.72
CA LEU A 283 -5.43 -13.58 10.17
C LEU A 283 -6.78 -14.32 10.06
N ARG A 284 -6.99 -15.09 9.00
CA ARG A 284 -8.21 -15.91 8.86
C ARG A 284 -8.39 -16.87 10.03
N LYS A 285 -7.33 -17.58 10.43
CA LYS A 285 -7.37 -18.51 11.58
C LYS A 285 -7.67 -17.77 12.88
N GLU A 286 -7.04 -16.62 13.11
CA GLU A 286 -7.28 -15.83 14.31
C GLU A 286 -8.72 -15.27 14.34
N ARG A 287 -9.27 -14.84 13.20
CA ARG A 287 -10.67 -14.40 13.06
C ARG A 287 -11.67 -15.51 13.36
N GLU A 288 -11.40 -16.74 12.90
CA GLU A 288 -12.24 -17.90 13.22
C GLU A 288 -12.30 -18.15 14.75
N LEU A 289 -11.16 -18.03 15.44
CA LEU A 289 -11.10 -18.15 16.90
C LEU A 289 -11.87 -17.03 17.62
N VAL A 290 -11.73 -15.79 17.13
CA VAL A 290 -12.48 -14.63 17.65
C VAL A 290 -13.98 -14.82 17.45
N GLY A 291 -14.42 -15.24 16.26
CA GLY A 291 -15.84 -15.47 15.96
C GLY A 291 -16.45 -16.60 16.80
N LEU A 292 -15.71 -17.70 17.02
CA LEU A 292 -16.13 -18.76 17.95
C LEU A 292 -16.32 -18.23 19.37
N PHE A 293 -15.42 -17.37 19.84
CA PHE A 293 -15.53 -16.78 21.17
C PHE A 293 -16.77 -15.87 21.30
N ILE A 294 -16.99 -14.99 20.33
CA ILE A 294 -18.15 -14.08 20.31
C ILE A 294 -19.45 -14.91 20.35
N SER A 295 -19.56 -15.96 19.54
CA SER A 295 -20.76 -16.82 19.53
C SER A 295 -20.97 -17.60 20.83
N VAL A 296 -19.90 -18.01 21.52
CA VAL A 296 -20.01 -18.66 22.84
C VAL A 296 -20.54 -17.65 23.86
N ASN A 297 -20.01 -16.42 23.88
CA ASN A 297 -20.40 -15.41 24.84
C ASN A 297 -21.88 -14.99 24.68
N GLU A 298 -22.35 -14.83 23.44
CA GLU A 298 -23.78 -14.55 23.15
C GLU A 298 -24.72 -15.66 23.66
N ARG A 299 -24.32 -16.93 23.57
CA ARG A 299 -25.14 -18.05 24.07
C ARG A 299 -25.20 -18.11 25.59
N THR A 300 -24.12 -17.75 26.29
CA THR A 300 -24.11 -17.68 27.76
C THR A 300 -24.96 -16.55 28.32
N VAL A 301 -25.10 -15.43 27.61
CA VAL A 301 -25.96 -14.30 28.02
C VAL A 301 -27.46 -14.62 27.79
N LEU A 302 -27.79 -15.48 26.82
CA LEU A 302 -29.17 -15.82 26.45
C LEU A 302 -29.77 -17.03 27.17
N THR A 303 -29.06 -17.68 28.10
CA THR A 303 -29.68 -18.71 28.96
C THR A 303 -30.22 -18.07 30.25
N PRO A 304 -31.55 -17.93 30.44
CA PRO A 304 -32.08 -17.59 31.73
C PRO A 304 -31.84 -18.78 32.66
N THR A 305 -31.16 -18.53 33.78
CA THR A 305 -31.12 -19.45 34.91
C THR A 305 -32.56 -19.68 35.40
N CYS A 306 -33.22 -20.71 34.87
CA CYS A 306 -34.38 -21.29 35.51
C CYS A 306 -33.92 -21.89 36.85
N LEU A 307 -34.12 -21.14 37.94
CA LEU A 307 -34.03 -21.65 39.29
C LEU A 307 -35.15 -22.67 39.51
N PRO A 308 -34.87 -23.89 40.00
CA PRO A 308 -35.91 -24.82 40.40
C PRO A 308 -36.53 -24.32 41.72
N VAL A 309 -37.87 -24.26 41.74
CA VAL A 309 -38.70 -24.08 42.95
C VAL A 309 -39.02 -25.44 43.54
#